data_AF-A0A3B1JTU8-F1
#
_entry.id   AF-A0A3B1JTU8-F1
#
_cell.length_a   1.000
_cell.length_b   1.000
_cell.length_c   1.000
_cell.angle_alpha   90.00
_cell.angle_beta   90.00
_cell.angle_gamma   90.00
#
_symmetry.space_group_name_H-M   'P 1'
#
loop_
_entity.id
_entity.type
_entity.pdbx_description
1 polymer ?
#
loop_
_entity_poly.entity_id
_entity_poly.type
_entity_poly.pdbx_seq_one_letter_code
_entity_poly.pdbx_strand_id
1 'polypeptide(L)'
;MMEKMQEDYWEKGTQSRKSKEQSFKVNVEITMQRMNHNYQDLHVLQWRTGCEIDESNGTVKFLRGISEYSYEDQIFSPSMMKTCAGVAPVQEGGKYTKKQNGIMVAILNQYTKGYLEKECVDWLTKFMEYGKETLRNHSAPDVYTFATKSVRDPKKLILTCMATGFYPKDVEMGLTWFPTSIPEHVLTSSGVR
;
A
#
# COMPACT_ATOMS: atom_id res chain seq x y z
N MET A 1 -7.25 19.06 -2.66
CA MET A 1 -6.90 18.47 -1.35
C MET A 1 -6.00 19.39 -0.52
N MET A 2 -4.97 20.01 -1.09
CA MET A 2 -4.12 21.00 -0.38
C MET A 2 -4.92 22.12 0.28
N GLU A 3 -5.89 22.69 -0.43
CA GLU A 3 -6.74 23.79 0.05
C GLU A 3 -7.78 23.38 1.11
N LYS A 4 -8.01 22.07 1.29
CA LYS A 4 -9.03 21.55 2.24
C LYS A 4 -8.45 21.25 3.63
N MET A 5 -7.14 21.42 3.82
CA MET A 5 -6.43 21.07 5.06
C MET A 5 -5.88 22.33 5.73
N GLN A 6 -5.85 22.32 7.06
CA GLN A 6 -5.21 23.39 7.84
C GLN A 6 -3.69 23.39 7.58
N GLU A 7 -3.05 24.55 7.68
CA GLU A 7 -1.61 24.70 7.41
C GLU A 7 -0.75 23.83 8.33
N ASP A 8 -1.14 23.72 9.60
CA ASP A 8 -0.44 22.94 10.63
C ASP A 8 -0.43 21.43 10.33
N TYR A 9 -1.40 20.92 9.56
CA TYR A 9 -1.40 19.53 9.09
C TYR A 9 -0.17 19.25 8.22
N TRP A 10 0.17 20.15 7.30
CA TRP A 10 1.30 19.96 6.39
C TRP A 10 2.63 20.06 7.11
N GLU A 11 2.75 20.98 8.07
CA GLU A 11 3.94 21.12 8.90
C GLU A 11 4.16 19.88 9.78
N LYS A 12 3.14 19.45 10.52
CA LYS A 12 3.18 18.23 11.36
C LYS A 12 3.47 16.98 10.51
N GLY A 13 2.82 16.88 9.35
CA GLY A 13 3.07 15.81 8.39
C GLY A 13 4.52 15.78 7.92
N THR A 14 5.07 16.92 7.54
CA THR A 14 6.47 17.06 7.11
C THR A 14 7.45 16.67 8.21
N GLN A 15 7.23 17.17 9.44
CA GLN A 15 8.10 16.85 10.56
C GLN A 15 8.04 15.35 10.92
N SER A 16 6.85 14.74 10.85
CA SER A 16 6.68 13.30 11.01
C SER A 16 7.47 12.50 9.96
N ARG A 17 7.45 12.92 8.68
CA ARG A 17 8.21 12.27 7.61
C ARG A 17 9.73 12.41 7.80
N LYS A 18 10.23 13.57 8.22
CA LYS A 18 11.65 13.77 8.55
C LYS A 18 12.10 12.87 9.71
N SER A 19 11.28 12.77 10.76
CA SER A 19 11.56 11.86 11.89
C SER A 19 11.62 10.40 11.44
N LYS A 20 10.67 9.97 10.60
CA LYS A 20 10.67 8.62 10.01
C LYS A 20 11.89 8.38 9.13
N GLU A 21 12.29 9.34 8.30
CA GLU A 21 13.50 9.23 7.47
C GLU A 21 14.75 8.92 8.31
N GLN A 22 14.96 9.66 9.41
CA GLN A 22 16.09 9.42 10.31
C GLN A 22 15.99 8.04 10.99
N SER A 23 14.79 7.65 11.42
CA SER A 23 14.56 6.31 11.97
C SER A 23 14.87 5.20 10.97
N PHE A 24 14.51 5.38 9.69
CA PHE A 24 14.80 4.41 8.63
C PHE A 24 16.30 4.28 8.33
N LYS A 25 17.05 5.39 8.33
CA LYS A 25 18.51 5.38 8.16
C LYS A 25 19.19 4.50 9.21
N VAL A 26 18.78 4.65 10.47
CA VAL A 26 19.32 3.81 11.56
C VAL A 26 18.84 2.36 11.44
N ASN A 27 17.56 2.15 11.13
CA ASN A 27 16.99 0.80 11.06
C ASN A 27 17.58 -0.04 9.93
N VAL A 28 17.85 0.53 8.75
CA VAL A 28 18.46 -0.23 7.63
C VAL A 28 19.86 -0.70 7.97
N GLU A 29 20.68 0.15 8.60
CA GLU A 29 22.03 -0.23 9.06
C GLU A 29 21.99 -1.37 10.08
N ILE A 30 21.09 -1.31 11.06
CA ILE A 30 20.91 -2.36 12.07
C ILE A 30 20.43 -3.66 11.42
N THR A 31 19.50 -3.58 10.47
CA THR A 31 19.00 -4.76 9.75
C THR A 31 20.13 -5.41 8.95
N MET A 32 20.93 -4.62 8.22
CA MET A 32 22.09 -5.11 7.47
C MET A 32 23.11 -5.80 8.38
N GLN A 33 23.45 -5.19 9.52
CA GLN A 33 24.36 -5.78 10.52
C GLN A 33 23.90 -7.16 10.97
N ARG A 34 22.61 -7.28 11.31
CA ARG A 34 22.06 -8.53 11.87
C ARG A 34 21.94 -9.64 10.84
N MET A 35 21.72 -9.27 9.57
CA MET A 35 21.73 -10.22 8.47
C MET A 35 23.14 -10.57 8.00
N ASN A 36 24.18 -9.95 8.58
CA ASN A 36 25.57 -10.07 8.12
C ASN A 36 25.71 -9.72 6.64
N HIS A 37 24.95 -8.74 6.16
CA HIS A 37 25.00 -8.28 4.78
C HIS A 37 26.18 -7.34 4.55
N ASN A 38 26.63 -7.29 3.29
CA ASN A 38 27.68 -6.38 2.85
C ASN A 38 27.14 -4.95 2.73
N TYR A 39 27.93 -3.97 3.16
CA TYR A 39 27.58 -2.56 3.07
C TYR A 39 27.77 -1.96 1.68
N GLN A 40 28.48 -2.65 0.79
CA GLN A 40 28.70 -2.19 -0.58
C GLN A 40 27.56 -2.59 -1.53
N ASP A 41 26.72 -3.54 -1.11
CA ASP A 41 25.59 -4.03 -1.91
C ASP A 41 24.32 -3.21 -1.61
N LEU A 42 23.41 -3.14 -2.58
CA LEU A 42 22.14 -2.46 -2.43
C LEU A 42 21.19 -3.32 -1.59
N HIS A 43 20.64 -2.72 -0.53
CA HIS A 43 19.64 -3.35 0.32
C HIS A 43 18.41 -2.48 0.50
N VAL A 44 17.23 -3.11 0.60
CA VAL A 44 15.95 -2.41 0.64
C VAL A 44 15.17 -2.79 1.90
N LEU A 45 14.88 -1.79 2.74
CA LEU A 45 13.97 -1.88 3.88
C LEU A 45 12.70 -1.07 3.57
N GLN A 46 11.53 -1.68 3.72
CA GLN A 46 10.24 -1.02 3.52
C GLN A 46 9.38 -1.14 4.78
N TRP A 47 8.50 -0.15 4.97
CA TRP A 47 7.44 -0.21 5.97
C TRP A 47 6.12 0.17 5.31
N ARG A 48 5.15 -0.72 5.42
CA ARG A 48 3.79 -0.51 4.95
C ARG A 48 2.90 -0.30 6.16
N THR A 49 2.22 0.84 6.22
CA THR A 49 1.25 1.13 7.27
C THR A 49 -0.04 1.72 6.71
N GLY A 50 -1.17 1.35 7.30
CA GLY A 50 -2.49 1.83 6.91
C GLY A 50 -3.62 1.08 7.61
N CYS A 51 -4.86 1.42 7.30
CA CYS A 51 -6.04 0.77 7.84
C CYS A 51 -7.02 0.51 6.70
N GLU A 52 -7.82 -0.53 6.87
CA GLU A 52 -8.95 -0.83 5.99
C GLU A 52 -10.24 -0.66 6.78
N ILE A 53 -11.21 -0.05 6.13
CA ILE A 53 -12.54 0.21 6.68
C ILE A 53 -13.59 -0.34 5.72
N ASP A 54 -14.75 -0.68 6.28
CA ASP A 54 -15.98 -0.94 5.55
C ASP A 54 -16.95 0.23 5.82
N GLU A 55 -17.51 0.79 4.75
CA GLU A 55 -18.52 1.85 4.79
C GLU A 55 -19.79 1.46 4.02
N SER A 56 -19.93 0.19 3.61
CA SER A 56 -21.04 -0.29 2.76
C SER A 56 -22.43 -0.01 3.35
N ASN A 57 -22.56 -0.06 4.67
CA ASN A 57 -23.82 0.18 5.39
C ASN A 57 -23.98 1.65 5.86
N GLY A 58 -23.17 2.57 5.35
CA GLY A 58 -23.19 3.98 5.76
C GLY A 58 -22.63 4.25 7.16
N THR A 59 -22.03 3.25 7.81
CA THR A 59 -21.30 3.37 9.08
C THR A 59 -19.87 2.91 8.85
N VAL A 60 -18.90 3.71 9.28
CA VAL A 60 -17.48 3.37 9.21
C VAL A 60 -17.16 2.26 10.22
N LYS A 61 -16.71 1.12 9.73
CA LYS A 61 -16.26 -0.02 10.53
C LYS A 61 -14.81 -0.34 10.22
N PHE A 62 -13.94 -0.31 11.23
CA PHE A 62 -12.57 -0.79 11.11
C PHE A 62 -12.55 -2.30 10.81
N LEU A 63 -11.82 -2.69 9.75
CA LEU A 63 -11.63 -4.09 9.36
C LEU A 63 -10.28 -4.61 9.83
N ARG A 64 -9.20 -3.95 9.44
CA ARG A 64 -7.83 -4.33 9.83
C ARG A 64 -6.87 -3.15 9.80
N GLY A 65 -5.85 -3.24 10.64
CA GLY A 65 -4.68 -2.38 10.63
C GLY A 65 -3.52 -3.09 9.96
N ILE A 66 -2.73 -2.36 9.21
CA ILE A 66 -1.54 -2.82 8.51
C ILE A 66 -0.35 -2.06 9.10
N SER A 67 0.65 -2.79 9.57
CA SER A 67 1.95 -2.24 9.97
C SER A 67 2.99 -3.34 9.80
N GLU A 68 3.58 -3.39 8.62
CA GLU A 68 4.42 -4.49 8.15
C GLU A 68 5.77 -3.92 7.72
N TYR A 69 6.86 -4.50 8.21
CA TYR A 69 8.19 -4.22 7.69
C TYR A 69 8.60 -5.35 6.74
N SER A 70 9.31 -5.02 5.67
CA SER A 70 9.93 -5.99 4.77
C SER A 70 11.38 -5.61 4.47
N TYR A 71 12.22 -6.61 4.26
CA TYR A 71 13.61 -6.45 3.83
C TYR A 71 13.90 -7.45 2.73
N GLU A 72 14.48 -7.01 1.61
CA GLU A 72 14.68 -7.87 0.43
C GLU A 72 13.40 -8.61 0.01
N ASP A 73 12.28 -7.89 -0.02
CA ASP A 73 10.93 -8.38 -0.32
C ASP A 73 10.38 -9.47 0.64
N GLN A 74 11.07 -9.74 1.75
CA GLN A 74 10.62 -10.67 2.79
C GLN A 74 10.01 -9.92 3.96
N ILE A 75 8.74 -10.19 4.25
CA ILE A 75 8.03 -9.61 5.39
C ILE A 75 8.67 -10.10 6.69
N PHE A 76 8.92 -9.16 7.60
CA PHE A 76 9.49 -9.45 8.90
C PHE A 76 8.59 -10.37 9.72
N SER A 77 9.21 -11.41 10.27
CA SER A 77 8.59 -12.21 11.31
C SER A 77 8.38 -11.37 12.59
N PRO A 78 7.48 -11.78 13.50
CA PRO A 78 7.24 -11.05 14.76
C PRO A 78 8.50 -10.85 15.62
N SER A 79 9.50 -11.74 15.55
CA SER A 79 10.77 -11.59 16.25
C SER A 79 11.66 -10.49 15.66
N MET A 80 11.62 -10.33 14.34
CA MET A 80 12.33 -9.29 13.60
C MET A 80 11.64 -7.93 13.77
N MET A 81 10.32 -7.89 13.86
CA MET A 81 9.59 -6.64 14.15
C MET A 81 9.99 -6.02 15.50
N LYS A 82 10.21 -6.83 16.56
CA LYS A 82 10.69 -6.34 17.87
C LYS A 82 12.05 -5.65 17.80
N THR A 83 12.84 -6.00 16.79
CA THR A 83 14.18 -5.44 16.57
C THR A 83 14.10 -4.03 16.02
N CYS A 84 13.25 -3.79 15.02
CA CYS A 84 13.08 -2.46 14.42
C CYS A 84 12.20 -1.55 15.29
N ALA A 85 11.23 -2.12 16.01
CA ALA A 85 10.44 -1.40 17.01
C ALA A 85 11.26 -0.99 18.26
N GLY A 86 12.39 -1.66 18.50
CA GLY A 86 13.27 -1.41 19.66
C GLY A 86 14.24 -0.26 19.49
N VAL A 87 14.18 0.51 18.40
CA VAL A 87 15.09 1.62 18.13
C VAL A 87 14.31 2.94 18.21
N ALA A 88 14.09 3.41 19.43
CA ALA A 88 13.84 4.84 19.64
C ALA A 88 15.05 5.64 19.09
N PRO A 89 14.87 6.89 18.64
CA PRO A 89 16.00 7.73 18.26
C PRO A 89 16.94 7.77 19.46
N VAL A 90 18.14 7.22 19.26
CA VAL A 90 19.20 7.17 20.25
C VAL A 90 19.51 8.60 20.64
N GLN A 91 19.01 9.05 21.79
CA GLN A 91 19.76 10.02 22.55
C GLN A 91 21.00 9.28 23.07
N GLU A 92 22.11 9.60 22.42
CA GLU A 92 23.51 9.32 22.79
C GLU A 92 23.74 8.25 23.89
N GLY A 93 24.31 7.12 23.48
CA GLY A 93 25.25 6.38 24.33
C GLY A 93 24.72 5.41 25.39
N GLY A 94 23.41 5.20 25.53
CA GLY A 94 22.85 4.27 26.53
C GLY A 94 22.57 2.84 26.01
N LYS A 95 23.20 1.80 26.58
CA LYS A 95 22.78 0.41 26.37
C LYS A 95 21.50 0.12 27.18
N TYR A 96 20.36 -0.02 26.51
CA TYR A 96 19.11 -0.41 27.18
C TYR A 96 19.14 -1.88 27.65
N THR A 97 18.64 -2.14 28.86
CA THR A 97 18.45 -3.51 29.39
C THR A 97 17.30 -4.22 28.67
N LYS A 98 17.30 -5.56 28.65
CA LYS A 98 16.21 -6.38 28.05
C LYS A 98 14.81 -5.97 28.54
N LYS A 99 14.68 -5.56 29.80
CA LYS A 99 13.42 -5.09 30.41
C LYS A 99 12.97 -3.74 29.84
N GLN A 100 13.90 -2.79 29.67
CA GLN A 100 13.61 -1.47 29.09
C GLN A 100 13.21 -1.58 27.61
N ASN A 101 13.89 -2.45 26.85
CA ASN A 101 13.48 -2.76 25.46
C ASN A 101 12.07 -3.34 25.39
N GLY A 102 11.71 -4.24 26.31
CA GLY A 102 10.37 -4.81 26.37
C GLY A 102 9.28 -3.77 26.63
N ILE A 103 9.53 -2.80 27.51
CA ILE A 103 8.61 -1.69 27.80
C ILE A 103 8.46 -0.77 26.58
N MET A 104 9.56 -0.41 25.93
CA MET A 104 9.54 0.46 24.75
C MET A 104 8.81 -0.17 23.57
N VAL A 105 9.01 -1.47 23.33
CA VAL A 105 8.26 -2.23 22.32
C VAL A 105 6.77 -2.28 22.66
N ALA A 106 6.40 -2.45 23.92
CA ALA A 106 5.00 -2.44 24.34
C ALA A 106 4.33 -1.07 24.12
N ILE A 107 5.02 0.02 24.44
CA ILE A 107 4.54 1.39 24.19
C ILE A 107 4.38 1.63 22.69
N LEU A 108 5.37 1.24 21.88
CA LEU A 108 5.29 1.41 20.42
C LEU A 108 4.14 0.59 19.82
N ASN A 109 3.89 -0.62 20.33
CA ASN A 109 2.78 -1.46 19.90
C ASN A 109 1.42 -0.83 20.28
N GLN A 110 1.29 -0.27 21.48
CA GLN A 110 0.07 0.43 21.90
C GLN A 110 -0.17 1.71 21.09
N TYR A 111 0.88 2.49 20.85
CA TYR A 111 0.81 3.68 20.00
C TYR A 111 0.42 3.32 18.57
N THR A 112 1.06 2.29 17.99
CA THR A 112 0.74 1.80 16.64
C THR A 112 -0.71 1.33 16.58
N LYS A 113 -1.19 0.60 17.59
CA LYS A 113 -2.59 0.17 17.66
C LYS A 113 -3.55 1.36 17.68
N GLY A 114 -3.30 2.34 18.56
CA GLY A 114 -4.12 3.55 18.65
C GLY A 114 -4.14 4.34 17.35
N TYR A 115 -3.00 4.47 16.67
CA TYR A 115 -2.92 5.09 15.36
C TYR A 115 -3.75 4.33 14.31
N LEU A 116 -3.60 3.00 14.22
CA LEU A 116 -4.27 2.20 13.19
C LEU A 116 -5.79 2.12 13.36
N GLU A 117 -6.26 1.95 14.60
CA GLU A 117 -7.69 1.77 14.90
C GLU A 117 -8.46 3.08 14.94
N LYS A 118 -7.79 4.21 15.19
CA LYS A 118 -8.44 5.52 15.34
C LYS A 118 -7.92 6.54 14.35
N GLU A 119 -6.69 7.03 14.53
CA GLU A 119 -6.18 8.16 13.73
C GLU A 119 -6.21 7.87 12.23
N CYS A 120 -5.80 6.67 11.83
CA CYS A 120 -5.84 6.24 10.43
C CYS A 120 -7.28 6.21 9.89
N VAL A 121 -8.24 5.69 10.67
CA VAL A 121 -9.66 5.63 10.29
C VAL A 121 -10.24 7.03 10.15
N ASP A 122 -9.93 7.93 11.10
CA ASP A 122 -10.36 9.33 11.08
C ASP A 122 -9.83 10.05 9.84
N TRP A 123 -8.53 9.90 9.54
CA TRP A 123 -7.92 10.47 8.35
C TRP A 123 -8.48 9.89 7.06
N LEU A 124 -8.64 8.56 6.99
CA LEU A 124 -9.19 7.89 5.81
C LEU A 124 -10.62 8.38 5.53
N THR A 125 -11.48 8.42 6.55
CA THR A 125 -12.86 8.92 6.43
C THR A 125 -12.88 10.35 5.90
N LYS A 126 -12.06 11.24 6.49
CA LYS A 126 -11.95 12.63 6.05
C LYS A 126 -11.48 12.77 4.60
N PHE A 127 -10.48 12.00 4.17
CA PHE A 127 -10.00 12.05 2.78
C PHE A 127 -11.00 11.45 1.80
N MET A 128 -11.74 10.43 2.21
CA MET A 128 -12.83 9.85 1.41
C MET A 128 -13.94 10.88 1.18
N GLU A 129 -14.32 11.67 2.19
CA GLU A 129 -15.26 12.79 2.00
C GLU A 129 -14.75 13.81 0.98
N TYR A 130 -13.45 14.16 1.04
CA TYR A 130 -12.86 15.12 0.11
C TYR A 130 -12.77 14.62 -1.33
N GLY A 131 -12.57 13.31 -1.50
CA GLY A 131 -12.48 12.63 -2.79
C GLY A 131 -13.82 12.15 -3.34
N LYS A 132 -14.91 12.22 -2.57
CA LYS A 132 -16.23 11.66 -2.92
C LYS A 132 -16.77 12.14 -4.26
N GLU A 133 -16.60 13.43 -4.57
CA GLU A 133 -17.04 13.99 -5.85
C GLU A 133 -16.20 13.44 -7.01
N THR A 134 -14.87 13.41 -6.86
CA THR A 134 -13.95 12.83 -7.84
C THR A 134 -14.22 11.34 -8.07
N LEU A 135 -14.51 10.58 -7.01
CA LEU A 135 -14.87 9.17 -7.08
C LEU A 135 -16.25 8.95 -7.72
N ARG A 136 -17.20 9.87 -7.56
CA ARG A 136 -18.51 9.82 -8.23
C ARG A 136 -18.41 10.14 -9.70
N ASN A 137 -17.58 11.11 -10.08
CA ASN A 137 -17.32 11.53 -11.46
C ASN A 137 -16.33 10.58 -12.17
N HIS A 138 -16.51 9.28 -11.95
CA HIS A 138 -15.67 8.24 -12.54
C HIS A 138 -15.95 8.13 -14.04
N SER A 139 -14.90 7.98 -14.84
CA SER A 139 -15.04 7.81 -16.28
C SER A 139 -15.35 6.35 -16.60
N ALA A 140 -16.42 6.13 -17.37
CA ALA A 140 -16.68 4.83 -17.96
C ALA A 140 -15.55 4.45 -18.94
N PRO A 141 -15.28 3.15 -19.15
CA PRO A 141 -14.26 2.73 -20.10
C PRO A 141 -14.63 3.08 -21.53
N ASP A 142 -13.68 3.68 -22.24
CA ASP A 142 -13.69 3.73 -23.70
C ASP A 142 -13.29 2.34 -24.21
N VAL A 143 -14.20 1.74 -24.98
CA VAL A 143 -14.03 0.37 -25.47
C VAL A 143 -13.74 0.39 -26.96
N TYR A 144 -12.60 -0.20 -27.34
CA TYR A 144 -12.16 -0.33 -28.71
C TYR A 144 -12.04 -1.80 -29.09
N THR A 145 -12.44 -2.12 -30.32
CA THR A 145 -12.32 -3.48 -30.87
C THR A 145 -11.50 -3.47 -32.14
N PHE A 146 -10.58 -4.43 -32.25
CA PHE A 146 -9.66 -4.57 -33.37
C PHE A 146 -9.61 -6.01 -33.84
N ALA A 147 -9.41 -6.21 -35.14
CA ALA A 147 -9.15 -7.50 -35.73
C ALA A 147 -7.80 -7.47 -36.45
N THR A 148 -6.91 -8.38 -36.09
CA THR A 148 -5.60 -8.53 -36.73
C THR A 148 -5.42 -9.94 -37.26
N LYS A 149 -4.65 -10.13 -38.32
CA LYS A 149 -4.33 -11.49 -38.80
C LYS A 149 -3.33 -12.14 -37.84
N SER A 150 -3.56 -13.40 -37.52
CA SER A 150 -2.60 -14.15 -36.70
C SER A 150 -1.29 -14.31 -37.46
N VAL A 151 -0.18 -13.97 -36.79
CA VAL A 151 1.17 -14.16 -37.32
C VAL A 151 1.52 -15.64 -37.49
N ARG A 152 0.92 -16.52 -36.67
CA ARG A 152 1.18 -17.97 -36.68
C ARG A 152 0.33 -18.72 -37.70
N ASP A 153 -0.86 -18.22 -37.99
CA ASP A 153 -1.82 -18.86 -38.90
C ASP A 153 -2.57 -17.79 -39.70
N PRO A 154 -2.24 -17.57 -40.98
CA PRO A 154 -2.86 -16.55 -41.82
C PRO A 154 -4.37 -16.72 -42.03
N LYS A 155 -4.93 -17.89 -41.71
CA LYS A 155 -6.37 -18.17 -41.80
C LYS A 155 -7.13 -17.78 -40.53
N LYS A 156 -6.43 -17.43 -39.44
CA LYS A 156 -7.02 -17.02 -38.16
C LYS A 156 -6.95 -15.51 -37.98
N LEU A 157 -7.99 -14.97 -37.37
CA LEU A 157 -8.03 -13.59 -36.88
C LEU A 157 -7.87 -13.59 -35.36
N ILE A 158 -7.09 -12.63 -34.86
CA ILE A 158 -7.01 -12.28 -33.45
C ILE A 158 -7.92 -11.08 -33.25
N LEU A 159 -8.94 -11.26 -32.41
CA LEU A 159 -9.82 -10.19 -31.98
C LEU A 159 -9.28 -9.62 -30.66
N THR A 160 -9.17 -8.30 -30.58
CA THR A 160 -8.71 -7.59 -29.38
C THR A 160 -9.79 -6.62 -28.94
N CYS A 161 -10.20 -6.73 -27.68
CA CYS A 161 -11.01 -5.73 -27.00
C CYS A 161 -10.12 -4.97 -26.02
N MET A 162 -10.13 -3.64 -26.08
CA MET A 162 -9.32 -2.78 -25.24
C MET A 162 -10.24 -1.78 -24.53
N ALA A 163 -10.25 -1.84 -23.19
CA ALA A 163 -10.85 -0.82 -22.35
C ALA A 163 -9.75 0.15 -21.89
N THR A 164 -9.98 1.45 -22.01
CA THR A 164 -9.07 2.49 -21.53
C THR A 164 -9.85 3.73 -21.07
N GLY A 165 -9.17 4.74 -20.55
CA GLY A 165 -9.80 5.99 -20.12
C GLY A 165 -10.67 5.90 -18.86
N PHE A 166 -10.69 4.75 -18.18
CA PHE A 166 -11.53 4.53 -17.01
C PHE A 166 -10.78 4.71 -15.68
N TYR A 167 -11.56 5.04 -14.66
CA TYR A 167 -11.20 5.00 -13.26
C TYR A 167 -12.47 4.62 -12.49
N PRO A 168 -12.44 3.89 -11.36
CA PRO A 168 -11.29 3.24 -10.74
C PRO A 168 -10.72 2.08 -11.56
N LYS A 169 -9.54 1.60 -11.19
CA LYS A 169 -8.81 0.52 -11.90
C LYS A 169 -9.56 -0.83 -11.94
N ASP A 170 -10.43 -1.06 -10.96
CA ASP A 170 -11.14 -2.33 -10.83
C ASP A 170 -12.34 -2.31 -11.79
N VAL A 171 -12.25 -3.11 -12.86
CA VAL A 171 -13.25 -3.21 -13.92
C VAL A 171 -13.46 -4.68 -14.30
N GLU A 172 -14.69 -5.01 -14.69
CA GLU A 172 -15.03 -6.32 -15.24
C GLU A 172 -15.30 -6.18 -16.75
N MET A 173 -14.68 -7.05 -17.56
CA MET A 173 -14.88 -7.06 -19.00
C MET A 173 -15.54 -8.37 -19.42
N GLY A 174 -16.81 -8.28 -19.85
CA GLY A 174 -17.53 -9.40 -20.46
C GLY A 174 -17.39 -9.37 -21.98
N LEU A 175 -16.97 -10.48 -22.59
CA LEU A 175 -16.91 -10.64 -24.05
C LEU A 175 -18.00 -11.61 -24.52
N THR A 176 -18.80 -11.19 -25.49
CA THR A 176 -19.87 -12.00 -26.07
C THR A 176 -19.74 -12.11 -27.59
N TRP A 177 -20.12 -13.27 -28.12
CA TRP A 177 -20.22 -13.55 -29.55
C TRP A 177 -21.63 -14.04 -29.83
N PHE A 178 -22.45 -13.23 -30.50
CA PHE A 178 -23.86 -13.50 -30.81
C PHE A 178 -24.64 -14.13 -29.64
N PRO A 179 -25.37 -13.28 -28.90
CA PRO A 179 -25.69 -13.34 -27.46
C PRO A 179 -24.90 -14.26 -26.49
N THR A 180 -23.90 -15.01 -26.93
CA THR A 180 -23.30 -16.09 -26.16
C THR A 180 -22.01 -15.59 -25.51
N SER A 181 -21.86 -15.82 -24.21
CA SER A 181 -20.62 -15.51 -23.50
C SER A 181 -19.47 -16.36 -24.04
N ILE A 182 -18.31 -15.74 -24.28
CA ILE A 182 -17.11 -16.45 -24.71
C ILE A 182 -16.47 -17.09 -23.46
N PRO A 183 -16.16 -18.40 -23.47
CA PRO A 183 -15.52 -19.05 -22.33
C PRO A 183 -14.18 -18.42 -21.92
N GLU A 184 -13.93 -18.24 -20.62
CA GLU A 184 -12.71 -17.57 -20.15
C GLU A 184 -11.41 -18.24 -20.61
N HIS A 185 -11.39 -19.58 -20.71
CA HIS A 185 -10.20 -20.33 -21.10
C HIS A 185 -9.72 -20.06 -22.54
N VAL A 186 -10.56 -19.47 -23.40
CA VAL A 186 -10.16 -19.04 -24.74
C VAL A 186 -9.78 -17.57 -24.82
N LEU A 187 -9.95 -16.82 -23.72
CA LEU A 187 -9.58 -15.42 -23.63
C LEU A 187 -8.16 -15.29 -23.10
N THR A 188 -7.48 -14.24 -23.54
CA THR A 188 -6.17 -13.85 -23.00
C THR A 188 -6.24 -12.38 -22.63
N SER A 189 -6.05 -12.08 -21.34
CA SER A 189 -6.01 -10.71 -20.83
C SER A 189 -4.57 -10.32 -20.53
N SER A 190 -4.17 -9.12 -20.94
CA SER A 190 -2.90 -8.51 -20.54
C SER A 190 -2.94 -7.91 -19.13
N GLY A 191 -4.09 -7.95 -18.47
CA GLY A 191 -4.36 -7.22 -17.22
C GLY A 191 -4.57 -5.72 -17.44
N VAL A 192 -5.11 -5.07 -16.42
CA VAL A 192 -5.13 -3.61 -16.30
C VAL A 192 -3.73 -3.18 -15.86
N ARG A 193 -3.06 -2.33 -16.66
CA ARG A 193 -1.76 -1.76 -16.33
C ARG A 193 -1.93 -0.39 -15.68
#